data_AF-A0A538I5J8-F1
#
_entry.id   AF-A0A538I5J8-F1
#
_cell.length_a   1.000
_cell.length_b   1.000
_cell.length_c   1.000
_cell.angle_alpha   90.00
_cell.angle_beta   90.00
_cell.angle_gamma   90.00
#
_symmetry.space_group_name_H-M   'P 1'
#
loop_
_entity.id
_entity.type
_entity.pdbx_description
1 polymer ?
#
loop_
_entity_poly.entity_id
_entity_poly.type
_entity_poly.pdbx_seq_one_letter_code
_entity_poly.pdbx_strand_id
1 'polypeptide(L)'
;RKAPDVTWVRGDLLQLPFETASFDAATVGFGVRNVDDLQQALRELRRVLRTDGRIGILEITRPRGMLAPFYKLWFDVAVPLIGKLLPGGSAYTYLPASVRRFPPPDDLAELMREAGFRDVGYRLLAGGIVALHTGAV
;
A
#
# COMPACT_ATOMS: atom_id res chain seq x y z
N ARG A 1 -1.79 -11.74 -26.51
CA ARG A 1 -1.82 -11.10 -25.17
C ARG A 1 -0.42 -11.18 -24.58
N LYS A 2 0.08 -10.14 -23.88
CA LYS A 2 1.43 -10.15 -23.27
C LYS A 2 1.58 -11.14 -22.10
N ALA A 3 0.47 -11.59 -21.50
CA ALA A 3 0.44 -12.65 -20.51
C ALA A 3 -0.87 -13.46 -20.69
N PRO A 4 -0.83 -14.63 -21.37
CA PRO A 4 -2.03 -15.42 -21.63
C PRO A 4 -2.60 -16.06 -20.37
N ASP A 5 -1.76 -16.33 -19.37
CA ASP A 5 -2.14 -16.99 -18.10
C ASP A 5 -2.69 -16.01 -17.05
N VAL A 6 -2.93 -14.75 -17.43
CA VAL A 6 -3.47 -13.72 -16.52
C VAL A 6 -4.96 -13.54 -16.77
N THR A 7 -5.75 -13.79 -15.73
CA THR A 7 -7.18 -13.49 -15.69
C THR A 7 -7.40 -12.15 -14.98
N TRP A 8 -8.11 -11.24 -15.64
CA TRP A 8 -8.49 -9.95 -15.08
C TRP A 8 -9.88 -10.04 -14.48
N VAL A 9 -10.02 -9.63 -13.22
CA VAL A 9 -11.28 -9.65 -12.48
C VAL A 9 -11.50 -8.26 -11.89
N ARG A 10 -12.74 -7.75 -12.01
CA ARG A 10 -13.16 -6.56 -11.28
C ARG A 10 -13.59 -6.99 -9.88
N GLY A 11 -12.97 -6.42 -8.85
CA GLY A 11 -13.30 -6.70 -7.45
C GLY A 11 -13.11 -5.47 -6.58
N ASP A 12 -13.80 -5.45 -5.44
CA ASP A 12 -13.57 -4.51 -4.36
C ASP A 12 -12.60 -5.15 -3.36
N LEU A 13 -11.57 -4.41 -2.93
CA LEU A 13 -10.61 -4.92 -1.96
C LEU A 13 -11.23 -5.14 -0.58
N LEU A 14 -12.35 -4.47 -0.28
CA LEU A 14 -13.13 -4.67 0.94
C LEU A 14 -14.04 -5.90 0.89
N GLN A 15 -14.20 -6.51 -0.29
CA GLN A 15 -15.01 -7.72 -0.48
C GLN A 15 -14.55 -8.45 -1.76
N LEU A 16 -13.45 -9.20 -1.65
CA LEU A 16 -12.86 -9.83 -2.82
C LEU A 16 -13.76 -10.97 -3.35
N PRO A 17 -14.00 -11.05 -4.67
CA PRO A 17 -14.89 -12.05 -5.28
C PRO A 17 -14.22 -13.42 -5.42
N PHE A 18 -13.54 -13.86 -4.37
CA PHE A 18 -12.80 -15.12 -4.31
C PHE A 18 -13.15 -15.87 -3.03
N GLU A 19 -13.10 -17.20 -3.09
CA GLU A 19 -13.32 -18.05 -1.94
C GLU A 19 -12.17 -17.93 -0.93
N THR A 20 -12.42 -18.35 0.29
CA THR A 20 -11.40 -18.45 1.34
C THR A 20 -10.29 -19.40 0.89
N ALA A 21 -9.03 -19.06 1.17
CA ALA A 21 -7.87 -19.91 0.85
C ALA A 21 -7.74 -20.25 -0.65
N SER A 22 -7.95 -19.27 -1.53
CA SER A 22 -7.82 -19.43 -2.98
C SER A 22 -6.39 -19.26 -3.49
N PHE A 23 -5.59 -18.39 -2.87
CA PHE A 23 -4.28 -17.97 -3.41
C PHE A 23 -3.11 -18.31 -2.49
N ASP A 24 -1.96 -18.62 -3.09
CA ASP A 24 -0.70 -18.81 -2.37
C ASP A 24 -0.02 -17.48 -2.01
N ALA A 25 -0.29 -16.42 -2.77
CA ALA A 25 0.26 -15.10 -2.51
C ALA A 25 -0.67 -13.97 -2.96
N ALA A 26 -0.55 -12.83 -2.28
CA ALA A 26 -1.24 -11.59 -2.62
C ALA A 26 -0.25 -10.43 -2.60
N THR A 27 -0.35 -9.54 -3.59
CA THR A 27 0.47 -8.34 -3.65
C THR A 27 -0.39 -7.12 -3.90
N VAL A 28 -0.14 -6.04 -3.18
CA VAL A 28 -0.78 -4.74 -3.44
C VAL A 28 0.31 -3.68 -3.57
N GLY A 29 0.41 -3.07 -4.74
CA GLY A 29 1.35 -1.98 -5.02
C GLY A 29 0.62 -0.66 -5.16
N PHE A 30 0.96 0.30 -4.29
CA PHE A 30 0.49 1.68 -4.34
C PHE A 30 -1.05 1.83 -4.34
N GLY A 31 -1.77 0.86 -3.77
CA GLY A 31 -3.23 0.78 -3.81
C GLY A 31 -3.90 0.88 -2.44
N VAL A 32 -3.27 0.34 -1.38
CA VAL A 32 -3.89 0.24 -0.04
C VAL A 32 -4.15 1.58 0.62
N ARG A 33 -3.48 2.66 0.20
CA ARG A 33 -3.75 4.00 0.72
C ARG A 33 -5.09 4.60 0.29
N ASN A 34 -5.75 3.98 -0.69
CA ASN A 34 -7.00 4.48 -1.26
C ASN A 34 -8.24 3.67 -0.83
N VAL A 35 -8.09 2.65 0.04
CA VAL A 35 -9.24 1.95 0.62
C VAL A 35 -9.78 2.70 1.83
N ASP A 36 -11.10 2.72 1.94
CA ASP A 36 -11.80 3.43 3.02
C ASP A 36 -11.61 2.74 4.39
N ASP A 37 -11.64 1.41 4.42
CA ASP A 37 -11.36 0.60 5.62
C ASP A 37 -10.16 -0.32 5.38
N LEU A 38 -8.98 0.16 5.78
CA LEU A 38 -7.73 -0.58 5.65
C LEU A 38 -7.74 -1.89 6.46
N GLN A 39 -8.39 -1.91 7.62
CA GLN A 39 -8.39 -3.08 8.47
C GLN A 39 -9.27 -4.19 7.88
N GLN A 40 -10.43 -3.83 7.31
CA GLN A 40 -11.25 -4.75 6.54
C GLN A 40 -10.51 -5.26 5.30
N ALA A 41 -9.84 -4.38 4.55
CA ALA A 41 -9.05 -4.77 3.38
C ALA A 41 -7.97 -5.81 3.73
N LEU A 42 -7.26 -5.62 4.85
CA LEU A 42 -6.26 -6.58 5.32
C LEU A 42 -6.87 -7.92 5.71
N ARG A 43 -8.04 -7.93 6.37
CA ARG A 43 -8.76 -9.18 6.70
C ARG A 43 -9.24 -9.91 5.44
N GLU A 44 -9.73 -9.20 4.44
CA GLU A 44 -10.14 -9.79 3.17
C GLU A 44 -8.97 -10.38 2.39
N LEU A 45 -7.84 -9.67 2.34
CA LEU A 45 -6.59 -10.20 1.77
C LEU A 45 -6.14 -11.47 2.50
N ARG A 46 -6.24 -11.49 3.84
CA ARG A 46 -5.92 -12.68 4.63
C ARG A 46 -6.88 -13.83 4.33
N ARG A 47 -8.19 -13.56 4.22
CA ARG A 47 -9.23 -14.58 3.97
C ARG A 47 -8.96 -15.34 2.68
N VAL A 48 -8.59 -14.64 1.60
CA VAL A 48 -8.37 -15.28 0.30
C VAL A 48 -7.04 -16.03 0.19
N LEU A 49 -6.14 -15.88 1.16
CA LEU A 49 -4.86 -16.56 1.19
C LEU A 49 -4.95 -17.93 1.88
N ARG A 50 -4.23 -18.91 1.34
CA ARG A 50 -4.07 -20.26 1.93
C ARG A 50 -3.27 -20.19 3.23
N THR A 51 -3.32 -21.26 4.02
CA THR A 51 -2.34 -21.49 5.10
C THR A 51 -0.93 -21.39 4.54
N ASP A 52 -0.03 -20.68 5.23
CA ASP A 52 1.33 -20.37 4.77
C ASP A 52 1.41 -19.47 3.52
N GLY A 53 0.27 -18.96 3.06
CA GLY A 53 0.18 -17.97 2.00
C GLY A 53 0.86 -16.66 2.39
N ARG A 54 1.42 -15.95 1.42
CA ARG A 54 2.24 -14.75 1.67
C ARG A 54 1.59 -13.48 1.16
N ILE A 55 1.84 -12.37 1.86
CA ILE A 55 1.40 -11.05 1.44
C ILE A 55 2.60 -10.11 1.26
N GLY A 56 2.53 -9.27 0.21
CA GLY A 56 3.44 -8.15 -0.02
C GLY A 56 2.67 -6.85 -0.28
N ILE A 57 2.86 -5.85 0.56
CA ILE A 57 2.26 -4.52 0.39
C ILE A 57 3.37 -3.52 0.15
N LEU A 58 3.37 -2.89 -1.03
CA LEU A 58 4.32 -1.85 -1.39
C LEU A 58 3.59 -0.51 -1.38
N GLU A 59 4.00 0.42 -0.51
CA GLU A 59 3.31 1.70 -0.40
C GLU A 59 4.27 2.87 -0.11
N ILE A 60 3.85 4.07 -0.51
CA ILE A 60 4.55 5.31 -0.17
C ILE A 60 4.30 5.58 1.32
N THR A 61 5.39 5.81 2.05
CA THR A 61 5.35 6.18 3.45
C THR A 61 6.01 7.54 3.67
N ARG A 62 5.86 8.09 4.88
CA ARG A 62 6.56 9.30 5.26
C ARG A 62 7.97 8.92 5.74
N PRO A 63 9.05 9.43 5.09
CA PRO A 63 10.39 9.20 5.58
C PRO A 63 10.57 9.80 6.98
N ARG A 64 11.17 9.02 7.88
CA ARG A 64 11.60 9.47 9.21
C ARG A 64 13.09 9.85 9.19
N GLY A 65 13.52 10.74 10.08
CA GLY A 65 14.93 11.14 10.23
C GLY A 65 15.35 12.35 9.39
N MET A 66 16.65 12.49 9.10
CA MET A 66 17.26 13.68 8.48
C MET A 66 16.69 14.06 7.10
N LEU A 67 16.05 13.10 6.41
CA LEU A 67 15.44 13.34 5.11
C LEU A 67 14.00 13.87 5.20
N ALA A 68 13.35 13.78 6.36
CA ALA A 68 11.99 14.28 6.58
C ALA A 68 11.79 15.77 6.18
N PRO A 69 12.67 16.72 6.55
CA PRO A 69 12.51 18.11 6.15
C PRO A 69 12.69 18.34 4.64
N PHE A 70 13.64 17.63 4.00
CA PHE A 70 13.83 17.68 2.54
C PHE A 70 12.60 17.14 1.81
N TYR A 71 12.03 16.05 2.32
CA TYR A 71 10.84 15.42 1.74
C TYR A 71 9.59 16.27 1.87
N LYS A 72 9.42 16.90 3.05
CA LYS A 72 8.37 17.89 3.28
C LYS A 72 8.50 19.03 2.27
N LEU A 73 9.70 19.56 2.05
CA LEU A 73 9.93 20.63 1.07
C LEU A 73 9.62 20.18 -0.36
N TRP A 74 10.03 18.97 -0.76
CA TRP A 74 9.75 18.43 -2.09
C TRP A 74 8.24 18.23 -2.33
N PHE A 75 7.52 17.61 -1.39
CA PHE A 75 6.09 17.32 -1.54
C PHE A 75 5.17 18.50 -1.25
N ASP A 76 5.51 19.38 -0.30
CA ASP A 76 4.66 20.53 0.04
C ASP A 76 4.94 21.75 -0.86
N VAL A 77 6.11 21.83 -1.51
CA VAL A 77 6.49 22.99 -2.35
C VAL A 77 6.72 22.62 -3.80
N ALA A 78 7.62 21.67 -4.10
CA ALA A 78 8.00 21.37 -5.49
C ALA A 78 6.89 20.68 -6.29
N VAL A 79 6.26 19.63 -5.73
CA VAL A 79 5.18 18.88 -6.40
C VAL A 79 3.96 19.77 -6.74
N PRO A 80 3.46 20.65 -5.83
CA PRO A 80 2.38 21.57 -6.15
C PRO A 80 2.76 22.63 -7.20
N LEU A 81 4.00 23.12 -7.18
CA LEU A 81 4.50 24.06 -8.19
C LEU A 81 4.54 23.42 -9.59
N ILE A 82 5.05 22.19 -9.68
CA ILE A 82 5.08 21.42 -10.94
C ILE A 82 3.66 21.06 -11.40
N GLY A 83 2.77 20.69 -10.48
CA GLY A 83 1.37 20.39 -10.76
C GLY A 83 0.57 21.60 -11.28
N LYS A 84 0.96 22.84 -10.95
CA LYS A 84 0.38 24.06 -11.52
C LYS A 84 0.84 24.34 -12.96
N LEU A 85 1.97 23.76 -13.37
CA LEU A 85 2.60 24.01 -14.68
C LEU A 85 2.24 22.95 -15.73
N LEU A 86 1.76 21.77 -15.34
CA LEU A 86 1.45 20.66 -16.25
C LEU A 86 -0.07 20.37 -16.35
N PRO A 87 -0.59 19.99 -17.54
CA PRO A 87 -1.98 19.54 -17.68
C PRO A 87 -2.21 18.26 -16.86
N GLY A 88 -3.20 18.24 -15.96
CA GLY A 88 -3.49 17.09 -15.06
C GLY A 88 -3.12 17.29 -13.58
N GLY A 89 -2.85 18.53 -13.16
CA GLY A 89 -2.36 18.88 -11.82
C GLY A 89 -3.17 18.41 -10.61
N SER A 90 -4.45 18.02 -10.74
CA SER A 90 -5.26 17.57 -9.59
C SER A 90 -4.77 16.25 -8.98
N ALA A 91 -4.23 15.34 -9.80
CA ALA A 91 -3.65 14.08 -9.32
C ALA A 91 -2.43 14.32 -8.41
N TYR A 92 -1.66 15.37 -8.68
CA TYR A 92 -0.50 15.77 -7.89
C TYR A 92 -0.87 16.44 -6.56
N THR A 93 -2.09 16.99 -6.44
CA THR A 93 -2.62 17.53 -5.18
C THR A 93 -3.27 16.46 -4.30
N TYR A 94 -3.73 15.35 -4.87
CA TYR A 94 -4.33 14.22 -4.13
C TYR A 94 -3.28 13.31 -3.45
N LEU A 95 -2.09 13.20 -4.06
CA LEU A 95 -0.97 12.42 -3.50
C LEU A 95 -0.58 12.86 -2.07
N PRO A 96 -0.39 14.17 -1.79
CA PRO A 96 -0.05 14.64 -0.45
C PRO A 96 -1.13 14.34 0.60
N ALA A 97 -2.42 14.42 0.25
CA ALA A 97 -3.51 14.24 1.21
C ALA A 97 -3.68 12.77 1.64
N SER A 98 -3.59 11.83 0.69
CA SER A 98 -3.66 10.38 0.97
C SER A 98 -2.45 9.90 1.78
N VAL A 99 -1.24 10.33 1.40
CA VAL A 99 0.00 10.04 2.16
C VAL A 99 -0.07 10.60 3.59
N ARG A 100 -0.86 11.66 3.83
CA ARG A 100 -0.98 12.22 5.18
C ARG A 100 -1.86 11.41 6.12
N ARG A 101 -2.82 10.65 5.60
CA ARG A 101 -3.73 9.79 6.40
C ARG A 101 -3.25 8.34 6.52
N PHE A 102 -2.34 7.92 5.65
CA PHE A 102 -1.86 6.55 5.66
C PHE A 102 -0.96 6.27 6.88
N PRO A 103 -1.12 5.10 7.55
CA PRO A 103 -0.31 4.74 8.70
C PRO A 103 1.19 4.73 8.37
N PRO A 104 2.04 5.17 9.32
CA PRO A 104 3.47 4.90 9.29
C PRO A 104 3.78 3.39 9.16
N PRO A 105 5.03 3.02 8.80
CA PRO A 105 5.37 1.63 8.54
C PRO A 105 5.15 0.70 9.74
N ASP A 106 5.47 1.14 10.96
CA ASP A 106 5.23 0.34 12.17
C ASP A 106 3.74 0.11 12.40
N ASP A 107 2.93 1.15 12.28
CA ASP A 107 1.49 1.10 12.48
C ASP A 107 0.83 0.18 11.44
N LEU A 108 1.27 0.22 10.17
CA LEU A 108 0.80 -0.72 9.15
C LEU A 108 1.19 -2.17 9.47
N ALA A 109 2.41 -2.38 9.99
CA ALA A 109 2.83 -3.71 10.43
C ALA A 109 1.96 -4.23 11.59
N GLU A 110 1.55 -3.34 12.49
CA GLU A 110 0.64 -3.72 13.59
C GLU A 110 -0.76 -4.04 13.09
N LEU A 111 -1.33 -3.22 12.19
CA LEU A 111 -2.61 -3.51 11.54
C LEU A 111 -2.60 -4.87 10.82
N MET A 112 -1.49 -5.22 10.16
CA MET A 112 -1.32 -6.54 9.56
C MET A 112 -1.35 -7.67 10.61
N ARG A 113 -0.69 -7.49 11.76
CA ARG A 113 -0.73 -8.47 12.86
C ARG A 113 -2.14 -8.63 13.41
N GLU A 114 -2.83 -7.52 13.66
CA GLU A 114 -4.23 -7.50 14.12
C GLU A 114 -5.19 -8.16 13.12
N ALA A 115 -4.91 -8.04 11.82
CA ALA A 115 -5.67 -8.73 10.78
C ALA A 115 -5.41 -10.25 10.75
N GLY A 116 -4.42 -10.73 11.50
CA GLY A 116 -4.08 -12.14 11.69
C GLY A 116 -2.89 -12.63 10.86
N PHE A 117 -2.06 -11.73 10.31
CA PHE A 117 -0.81 -12.10 9.66
C PHE A 117 0.29 -12.36 10.70
N ARG A 118 1.15 -13.34 10.41
CA ARG A 118 2.34 -13.72 11.16
C ARG A 118 3.60 -13.29 10.40
N ASP A 119 4.74 -13.33 11.09
CA ASP A 119 6.06 -12.95 10.54
C ASP A 119 6.07 -11.58 9.85
N VAL A 120 5.30 -10.63 10.41
CA VAL A 120 5.14 -9.31 9.82
C VAL A 120 6.38 -8.46 10.04
N GLY A 121 6.92 -7.96 8.93
CA GLY A 121 8.03 -7.01 8.89
C GLY A 121 7.95 -6.11 7.67
N TYR A 122 8.84 -5.11 7.60
CA TYR A 122 8.93 -4.24 6.45
C TYR A 122 10.36 -3.84 6.13
N ARG A 123 10.59 -3.46 4.87
CA ARG A 123 11.86 -2.89 4.39
C ARG A 123 11.61 -1.50 3.81
N LEU A 124 12.40 -0.53 4.26
CA LEU A 124 12.39 0.82 3.71
C LEU A 124 13.22 0.85 2.42
N LEU A 125 12.67 1.46 1.39
CA LEU A 125 13.24 1.59 0.06
C LEU A 125 13.35 3.08 -0.29
N ALA A 126 14.19 3.38 -1.28
CA ALA A 126 14.41 4.73 -1.79
C ALA A 126 14.67 5.78 -0.68
N GLY A 127 15.47 5.45 0.34
CA GLY A 127 15.75 6.39 1.44
C GLY A 127 14.56 6.64 2.38
N GLY A 128 13.61 5.71 2.47
CA GLY A 128 12.48 5.78 3.42
C GLY A 128 11.19 6.32 2.83
N ILE A 129 11.12 6.49 1.52
CA ILE A 129 9.95 6.99 0.79
C ILE A 129 8.92 5.88 0.58
N VAL A 130 9.42 4.66 0.38
CA VAL A 130 8.59 3.50 0.07
C VAL A 130 8.87 2.45 1.13
N ALA A 131 7.83 1.79 1.61
CA ALA A 131 7.95 0.63 2.46
C ALA A 131 7.38 -0.59 1.72
N LEU A 132 8.11 -1.70 1.77
CA LEU A 132 7.61 -3.02 1.39
C LEU A 132 7.34 -3.80 2.67
N HIS A 133 6.08 -3.97 3.00
CA HIS A 133 5.60 -4.82 4.09
C HIS A 133 5.38 -6.24 3.60
N THR A 134 5.76 -7.20 4.42
CA THR A 134 5.58 -8.63 4.14
C THR A 134 5.02 -9.34 5.35
N GLY A 135 4.23 -10.39 5.12
CA GLY A 135 3.73 -11.28 6.17
C GLY A 135 3.28 -12.62 5.60
N ALA A 136 2.87 -13.52 6.49
CA ALA A 136 2.32 -14.84 6.16
C ALA A 136 1.00 -15.09 6.89
N VAL A 137 0.16 -15.97 6.38
CA VAL A 137 -1.08 -16.44 7.05
C VAL A 137 -0.76 -17.49 8.10
#